data_AF-A0A9P5RHZ9-F1
#
_entry.id   AF-A0A9P5RHZ9-F1
#
_cell.length_a   1.000
_cell.length_b   1.000
_cell.length_c   1.000
_cell.angle_alpha   90.00
_cell.angle_beta   90.00
_cell.angle_gamma   90.00
#
_symmetry.space_group_name_H-M   'P 1'
#
loop_
_entity.id
_entity.type
_entity.pdbx_description
1 polymer ?
#
loop_
_entity_poly.entity_id
_entity_poly.type
_entity_poly.pdbx_seq_one_letter_code
_entity_poly.pdbx_strand_id
1 'polypeptide(L)'
;MTSIPIYPKPCLVPSAGNTVYLVGIASSREGILEANTIDLTNINNPAIKQIASQVNPLAWSSSQPLACHPYAGLAASTNSNGLSPFLVAQFGAFKTFFANVNPAGGTIEQPIRFVEVAFTSPRNFAMTGAAGVSDWVLALTNTTVVGTGSYWSGIRFNGTAAIASNYNFGMSVALSANPLLTVGTYSVDSTSGRGYTFIFDYVGGGISYTAVGTMSDIKTPEQGIINLGNPHPVTMNGIVLTTNAIPVTSGETAYILDQGSDGSTVVYYLNPNYSLQLTPLLIRGQVPKFGNLLSATALNTQIVIYSGGGGTSPSFNSLDTKTGTWTGPGLVTPSLPSTSGASLPSSSNGANGGASGGEESKSNLPGIFGGAVGGLVVIALVAFLFIRNRRKKNTVPVVQKPVDTGFQDPSQYGQSTQMMQQNYPQQQQQLYQQQYQQQQEYQQQQEQQQQQQAYNPNQQPQSPYDPNHAFAQQVYSPIQQPQQPQLFTGQHQHVYTPPTLITQPSPLLSSPVIFQVHSPSLSQSVGSPANSHTHSHAVSSTGAEYPTSPTSTTPMTSHLNFHSSALNLDDIQELYKPPPSNPQYIPGPSDK
;
A
#
# COMPACT_ATOMS: atom_id res chain seq x y z
N MET A 1 -6.35 -30.24 18.68
CA MET A 1 -6.13 -28.80 18.46
C MET A 1 -6.08 -28.59 16.95
N THR A 2 -6.73 -27.55 16.44
CA THR A 2 -6.66 -27.19 15.02
C THR A 2 -5.29 -26.55 14.76
N SER A 3 -4.55 -27.07 13.78
CA SER A 3 -3.27 -26.48 13.36
C SER A 3 -3.51 -25.13 12.69
N ILE A 4 -2.55 -24.21 12.82
CA ILE A 4 -2.59 -22.94 12.10
C ILE A 4 -2.65 -23.20 10.58
N PRO A 5 -3.65 -22.66 9.85
CA PRO A 5 -3.72 -22.80 8.41
C PRO A 5 -2.46 -22.27 7.72
N ILE A 6 -2.03 -22.95 6.67
CA ILE A 6 -0.89 -22.56 5.84
C ILE A 6 -1.42 -21.93 4.56
N TYR A 7 -1.15 -20.63 4.40
CA TYR A 7 -1.52 -19.87 3.21
C TYR A 7 -0.25 -19.36 2.53
N PRO A 8 -0.04 -19.61 1.22
CA PRO A 8 1.15 -19.13 0.52
C PRO A 8 1.21 -17.61 0.41
N LYS A 9 0.05 -16.94 0.35
CA LYS A 9 -0.08 -15.48 0.22
C LYS A 9 -1.19 -14.96 1.15
N PRO A 10 -1.01 -15.02 2.47
CA PRO A 10 -2.04 -14.60 3.41
C PRO A 10 -2.13 -13.08 3.51
N CYS A 11 -3.24 -12.59 4.06
CA CYS A 11 -3.28 -11.28 4.69
C CYS A 11 -3.80 -11.35 6.13
N LEU A 12 -3.38 -10.38 6.92
CA LEU A 12 -3.81 -10.18 8.30
C LEU A 12 -4.59 -8.89 8.40
N VAL A 13 -5.55 -8.86 9.32
CA VAL A 13 -6.32 -7.66 9.66
C VAL A 13 -6.63 -7.70 11.16
N PRO A 14 -6.62 -6.57 11.87
CA PRO A 14 -6.86 -6.58 13.30
C PRO A 14 -8.34 -6.83 13.58
N SER A 15 -8.62 -7.46 14.72
CA SER A 15 -9.96 -7.61 15.28
C SER A 15 -9.98 -7.01 16.70
N ALA A 16 -11.07 -7.21 17.44
CA ALA A 16 -11.20 -6.75 18.81
C ALA A 16 -10.29 -7.54 19.78
N GLY A 17 -9.82 -6.88 20.84
CA GLY A 17 -9.00 -7.50 21.89
C GLY A 17 -7.64 -7.97 21.38
N ASN A 18 -7.28 -9.23 21.70
CA ASN A 18 -6.03 -9.88 21.29
C ASN A 18 -6.22 -10.77 20.05
N THR A 19 -7.13 -10.39 19.17
CA THR A 19 -7.57 -11.23 18.05
C THR A 19 -7.18 -10.61 16.72
N VAL A 20 -6.79 -11.44 15.76
CA VAL A 20 -6.61 -11.05 14.36
C VAL A 20 -7.43 -11.96 13.46
N TYR A 21 -7.79 -11.50 12.27
CA TYR A 21 -8.26 -12.41 11.21
C TYR A 21 -7.08 -12.78 10.30
N LEU A 22 -6.93 -14.09 10.08
CA LEU A 22 -6.02 -14.66 9.08
C LEU A 22 -6.85 -15.10 7.87
N VAL A 23 -6.55 -14.50 6.72
CA VAL A 23 -7.26 -14.75 5.47
C VAL A 23 -6.30 -15.26 4.43
N GLY A 24 -6.72 -16.28 3.68
CA GLY A 24 -5.90 -16.85 2.62
C GLY A 24 -6.60 -17.95 1.84
N ILE A 25 -5.85 -18.49 0.88
CA ILE A 25 -6.27 -19.59 0.01
C ILE A 25 -5.19 -20.66 0.13
N ALA A 26 -5.55 -21.84 0.64
CA ALA A 26 -4.60 -22.94 0.75
C ALA A 26 -4.33 -23.54 -0.63
N SER A 27 -3.08 -23.94 -0.93
CA SER A 27 -2.76 -24.59 -2.21
C SER A 27 -3.49 -25.91 -2.42
N SER A 28 -3.90 -26.59 -1.35
CA SER A 28 -4.73 -27.81 -1.41
C SER A 28 -6.22 -27.53 -1.69
N ARG A 29 -6.64 -26.26 -1.64
CA ARG A 29 -8.03 -25.80 -1.78
C ARG A 29 -8.10 -24.58 -2.70
N GLU A 30 -7.51 -24.69 -3.88
CA GLU A 30 -7.52 -23.62 -4.89
C GLU A 30 -8.95 -23.16 -5.21
N GLY A 31 -9.16 -21.85 -5.38
CA GLY A 31 -10.49 -21.28 -5.61
C GLY A 31 -11.32 -21.03 -4.35
N ILE A 32 -10.83 -21.40 -3.15
CA ILE A 32 -11.55 -21.23 -1.88
C ILE A 32 -10.83 -20.21 -1.00
N LEU A 33 -11.43 -19.02 -0.85
CA LEU A 33 -10.99 -18.03 0.11
C LEU A 33 -11.53 -18.39 1.49
N GLU A 34 -10.67 -18.42 2.50
CA GLU A 34 -11.01 -18.74 3.88
C GLU A 34 -10.61 -17.58 4.81
N ALA A 35 -11.47 -17.28 5.77
CA ALA A 35 -11.17 -16.34 6.85
C ALA A 35 -11.26 -17.07 8.19
N ASN A 36 -10.22 -16.92 9.01
CA ASN A 36 -10.12 -17.51 10.34
C ASN A 36 -9.88 -16.43 11.38
N THR A 37 -10.55 -16.54 12.52
CA THR A 37 -10.22 -15.80 13.73
C THR A 37 -9.10 -16.50 14.47
N ILE A 38 -8.08 -15.74 14.88
CA ILE A 38 -6.92 -16.20 15.63
C ILE A 38 -6.87 -15.43 16.95
N ASP A 39 -7.12 -16.12 18.07
CA ASP A 39 -6.98 -15.57 19.42
C ASP A 39 -5.53 -15.75 19.89
N LEU A 40 -4.86 -14.62 20.13
CA LEU A 40 -3.45 -14.55 20.49
C LEU A 40 -3.23 -14.42 22.01
N THR A 41 -4.25 -14.63 22.84
CA THR A 41 -4.12 -14.65 24.31
C THR A 41 -3.02 -15.61 24.76
N ASN A 42 -2.84 -16.73 24.05
CA ASN A 42 -1.64 -17.55 24.11
C ASN A 42 -0.98 -17.63 22.73
N ILE A 43 -0.10 -16.69 22.42
CA ILE A 43 0.56 -16.60 21.10
C ILE A 43 1.38 -17.85 20.71
N ASN A 44 1.80 -18.66 21.68
CA ASN A 44 2.53 -19.91 21.43
C ASN A 44 1.60 -21.09 21.07
N ASN A 45 0.30 -20.97 21.34
CA ASN A 45 -0.72 -21.94 20.98
C ASN A 45 -2.05 -21.22 20.73
N PRO A 46 -2.15 -20.43 19.65
CA PRO A 46 -3.31 -19.58 19.41
C PRO A 46 -4.57 -20.43 19.15
N ALA A 47 -5.72 -19.97 19.62
CA ALA A 47 -6.99 -20.62 19.32
C ALA A 47 -7.51 -20.16 17.96
N ILE A 48 -8.00 -21.11 17.15
CA ILE A 48 -8.31 -20.88 15.74
C ILE A 48 -9.73 -21.31 15.46
N LYS A 49 -10.50 -20.41 14.84
CA LYS A 49 -11.86 -20.66 14.42
C LYS A 49 -12.08 -20.13 13.01
N GLN A 50 -12.42 -21.00 12.06
CA GLN A 50 -12.90 -20.55 10.76
C GLN A 50 -14.20 -19.77 10.93
N ILE A 51 -14.27 -18.56 10.38
CA ILE A 51 -15.44 -17.68 10.48
C ILE A 51 -16.21 -17.59 9.17
N ALA A 52 -15.53 -17.67 8.03
CA ALA A 52 -16.17 -17.58 6.73
C ALA A 52 -15.36 -18.33 5.66
N SER A 53 -16.04 -18.71 4.59
CA SER A 53 -15.40 -19.22 3.38
C SER A 53 -16.22 -18.87 2.16
N GLN A 54 -15.56 -18.78 1.00
CA GLN A 54 -16.23 -18.59 -0.27
C GLN A 54 -15.48 -19.30 -1.39
N VAL A 55 -16.26 -19.94 -2.26
CA VAL A 55 -15.75 -20.65 -3.44
C VAL A 55 -15.98 -19.77 -4.67
N ASN A 56 -14.89 -19.34 -5.31
CA ASN A 56 -14.91 -18.71 -6.62
C ASN A 56 -13.56 -18.95 -7.33
N PRO A 57 -13.43 -20.05 -8.10
CA PRO A 57 -12.17 -20.41 -8.78
C PRO A 57 -11.68 -19.40 -9.81
N LEU A 58 -12.54 -18.49 -10.27
CA LEU A 58 -12.17 -17.43 -11.22
C LEU A 58 -11.60 -16.19 -10.54
N ALA A 59 -11.93 -15.98 -9.26
CA ALA A 59 -11.50 -14.82 -8.49
C ALA A 59 -10.33 -15.13 -7.57
N TRP A 60 -10.27 -16.34 -7.01
CA TRP A 60 -9.38 -16.70 -5.91
C TRP A 60 -8.32 -17.71 -6.32
N SER A 61 -7.05 -17.33 -6.20
CA SER A 61 -5.90 -18.22 -6.39
C SER A 61 -4.91 -18.17 -5.23
N SER A 62 -4.37 -19.31 -4.82
CA SER A 62 -3.32 -19.38 -3.80
C SER A 62 -1.98 -18.81 -4.26
N SER A 63 -1.80 -18.63 -5.57
CA SER A 63 -0.59 -18.08 -6.18
C SER A 63 -0.52 -16.54 -6.15
N GLN A 64 -1.66 -15.88 -5.97
CA GLN A 64 -1.78 -14.42 -6.10
C GLN A 64 -1.69 -13.72 -4.73
N PRO A 65 -1.02 -12.56 -4.63
CA PRO A 65 -0.94 -11.79 -3.39
C PRO A 65 -2.32 -11.32 -2.88
N LEU A 66 -2.46 -11.27 -1.55
CA LEU A 66 -3.62 -10.71 -0.87
C LEU A 66 -3.25 -9.47 -0.06
N ALA A 67 -4.19 -8.53 0.07
CA ALA A 67 -4.19 -7.47 1.08
C ALA A 67 -5.51 -7.52 1.84
N CYS A 68 -5.47 -7.21 3.13
CA CYS A 68 -6.64 -7.09 3.99
C CYS A 68 -6.61 -5.73 4.68
N HIS A 69 -7.76 -5.05 4.77
CA HIS A 69 -7.87 -3.77 5.46
C HIS A 69 -9.11 -3.75 6.36
N PRO A 70 -8.98 -3.33 7.63
CA PRO A 70 -10.14 -3.12 8.48
C PRO A 70 -10.93 -1.92 7.96
N TYR A 71 -12.25 -1.90 8.13
CA TYR A 71 -13.02 -0.66 7.94
C TYR A 71 -12.90 0.20 9.19
N ALA A 72 -11.92 1.12 9.22
CA ALA A 72 -11.60 1.88 10.41
C ALA A 72 -12.74 2.82 10.84
N GLY A 73 -13.56 3.31 9.90
CA GLY A 73 -14.75 4.09 10.21
C GLY A 73 -15.89 3.29 10.84
N LEU A 74 -15.94 1.98 10.58
CA LEU A 74 -16.90 1.04 11.18
C LEU A 74 -16.34 0.53 12.49
N ALA A 75 -16.31 1.39 13.51
CA ALA A 75 -15.91 0.98 14.85
C ALA A 75 -16.74 -0.24 15.29
N ALA A 76 -16.07 -1.23 15.91
CA ALA A 76 -16.69 -2.46 16.41
C ALA A 76 -17.89 -2.21 17.35
N SER A 77 -17.99 -1.02 17.93
CA SER A 77 -19.06 -0.61 18.85
C SER A 77 -20.45 -0.54 18.24
N THR A 78 -20.61 -0.44 16.91
CA THR A 78 -21.96 -0.42 16.29
C THR A 78 -22.59 -1.80 16.24
N ASN A 79 -21.80 -2.86 16.42
CA ASN A 79 -22.25 -4.24 16.27
C ASN A 79 -22.24 -4.87 17.66
N SER A 80 -23.36 -5.45 18.11
CA SER A 80 -23.50 -6.04 19.45
C SER A 80 -22.45 -7.10 19.80
N ASN A 81 -21.77 -7.67 18.80
CA ASN A 81 -20.75 -8.69 18.94
C ASN A 81 -19.30 -8.16 18.83
N GLY A 82 -19.09 -6.86 18.60
CA GLY A 82 -17.74 -6.28 18.48
C GLY A 82 -16.96 -6.71 17.23
N LEU A 83 -17.64 -7.23 16.21
CA LEU A 83 -17.03 -7.73 14.97
C LEU A 83 -17.35 -6.77 13.82
N SER A 84 -16.35 -6.03 13.34
CA SER A 84 -16.48 -5.19 12.14
C SER A 84 -16.19 -5.98 10.86
N PRO A 85 -16.86 -5.64 9.74
CA PRO A 85 -16.45 -6.14 8.44
C PRO A 85 -15.05 -5.65 8.10
N PHE A 86 -14.41 -6.33 7.14
CA PHE A 86 -13.12 -5.90 6.61
C PHE A 86 -13.02 -6.25 5.12
N LEU A 87 -12.19 -5.51 4.40
CA LEU A 87 -11.92 -5.72 2.99
C LEU A 87 -10.85 -6.80 2.80
N VAL A 88 -11.06 -7.70 1.84
CA VAL A 88 -10.00 -8.49 1.22
C VAL A 88 -9.84 -8.07 -0.23
N ALA A 89 -8.60 -7.96 -0.71
CA ALA A 89 -8.26 -7.71 -2.11
C ALA A 89 -7.22 -8.73 -2.59
N GLN A 90 -7.47 -9.36 -3.74
CA GLN A 90 -6.54 -10.23 -4.43
C GLN A 90 -6.00 -9.58 -5.70
N PHE A 91 -4.67 -9.52 -5.80
CA PHE A 91 -3.96 -8.81 -6.85
C PHE A 91 -3.54 -9.80 -7.94
N GLY A 92 -4.23 -9.77 -9.07
CA GLY A 92 -3.82 -10.50 -10.28
C GLY A 92 -3.12 -9.58 -11.29
N ALA A 93 -2.49 -10.17 -12.30
CA ALA A 93 -1.75 -9.43 -13.32
C ALA A 93 -2.62 -8.41 -14.11
N PHE A 94 -3.91 -8.72 -14.30
CA PHE A 94 -4.81 -7.93 -15.13
C PHE A 94 -6.12 -7.54 -14.44
N LYS A 95 -6.37 -8.06 -13.24
CA LYS A 95 -7.61 -7.83 -12.49
C LYS A 95 -7.28 -7.85 -11.01
N THR A 96 -7.93 -6.98 -10.24
CA THR A 96 -7.96 -7.08 -8.79
C THR A 96 -9.38 -7.40 -8.36
N PHE A 97 -9.54 -8.51 -7.64
CA PHE A 97 -10.81 -8.87 -7.03
C PHE A 97 -10.84 -8.40 -5.59
N PHE A 98 -11.99 -7.93 -5.14
CA PHE A 98 -12.18 -7.55 -3.75
C PHE A 98 -13.57 -7.95 -3.25
N ALA A 99 -13.65 -8.20 -1.95
CA ALA A 99 -14.86 -8.60 -1.26
C ALA A 99 -14.81 -8.13 0.19
N ASN A 100 -15.96 -7.83 0.77
CA ASN A 100 -16.04 -7.69 2.22
C ASN A 100 -16.19 -9.07 2.86
N VAL A 101 -15.44 -9.28 3.94
CA VAL A 101 -15.69 -10.36 4.88
C VAL A 101 -16.56 -9.78 5.99
N ASN A 102 -17.65 -10.46 6.32
CA ASN A 102 -18.61 -10.09 7.36
C ASN A 102 -18.53 -11.12 8.50
N PRO A 103 -17.64 -10.95 9.50
CA PRO A 103 -17.40 -11.97 10.53
C PRO A 103 -18.64 -12.26 11.39
N ALA A 104 -19.49 -11.26 11.62
CA ALA A 104 -20.73 -11.42 12.38
C ALA A 104 -21.76 -12.32 11.66
N GLY A 105 -21.81 -12.24 10.33
CA GLY A 105 -22.67 -13.09 9.50
C GLY A 105 -22.02 -14.41 9.07
N GLY A 106 -20.71 -14.55 9.28
CA GLY A 106 -19.94 -15.70 8.80
C GLY A 106 -19.88 -15.81 7.29
N THR A 107 -19.95 -14.68 6.58
CA THR A 107 -20.03 -14.64 5.11
C THR A 107 -18.88 -13.85 4.49
N ILE A 108 -18.57 -14.16 3.23
CA ILE A 108 -17.74 -13.34 2.35
C ILE A 108 -18.62 -12.95 1.15
N GLU A 109 -18.70 -11.65 0.85
CA GLU A 109 -19.45 -11.14 -0.29
C GLU A 109 -18.89 -11.63 -1.62
N GLN A 110 -19.72 -11.77 -2.65
CA GLN A 110 -19.25 -12.16 -3.99
C GLN A 110 -18.15 -11.20 -4.46
N PRO A 111 -17.05 -11.72 -5.03
CA PRO A 111 -15.94 -10.89 -5.44
C PRO A 111 -16.36 -10.01 -6.60
N ILE A 112 -16.00 -8.74 -6.50
CA ILE A 112 -16.18 -7.76 -7.55
C ILE A 112 -14.81 -7.27 -8.01
N ARG A 113 -14.80 -6.54 -9.13
CA ARG A 113 -13.60 -5.90 -9.67
C ARG A 113 -13.98 -4.57 -10.30
N PHE A 114 -13.00 -3.68 -10.39
CA PHE A 114 -13.12 -2.55 -11.30
C PHE A 114 -12.79 -3.03 -12.72
N VAL A 115 -13.68 -2.74 -13.67
CA VAL A 115 -13.46 -3.08 -15.08
C VAL A 115 -12.26 -2.28 -15.57
N GLU A 116 -11.38 -2.92 -16.37
CA GLU A 116 -10.17 -2.32 -16.97
C GLU A 116 -9.08 -1.84 -16.01
N VAL A 117 -9.24 -2.05 -14.70
CA VAL A 117 -8.25 -1.62 -13.70
C VAL A 117 -7.79 -2.79 -12.84
N ALA A 118 -6.47 -2.93 -12.75
CA ALA A 118 -5.84 -3.81 -11.78
C ALA A 118 -4.83 -3.03 -10.95
N PHE A 119 -4.77 -3.35 -9.66
CA PHE A 119 -3.74 -2.85 -8.77
C PHE A 119 -2.50 -3.73 -8.89
N THR A 120 -1.34 -3.09 -8.92
CA THR A 120 -0.07 -3.75 -9.22
C THR A 120 0.43 -4.65 -8.10
N SER A 121 0.19 -4.27 -6.84
CA SER A 121 0.73 -4.99 -5.68
C SER A 121 0.06 -4.54 -4.37
N PRO A 122 -0.08 -5.44 -3.37
CA PRO A 122 -0.43 -5.07 -1.99
C PRO A 122 0.46 -3.98 -1.40
N ARG A 123 1.72 -3.88 -1.85
CA ARG A 123 2.68 -2.90 -1.31
C ARG A 123 2.43 -1.47 -1.76
N ASN A 124 1.70 -1.30 -2.85
CA ASN A 124 1.32 0.01 -3.38
C ASN A 124 -0.19 0.19 -3.25
N PHE A 125 -0.74 -0.26 -2.14
CA PHE A 125 -2.16 -0.20 -1.80
C PHE A 125 -2.27 0.20 -0.33
N ALA A 126 -2.46 1.50 -0.09
CA ALA A 126 -2.36 2.09 1.24
C ALA A 126 -3.64 2.82 1.62
N MET A 127 -4.15 2.53 2.81
CA MET A 127 -5.30 3.23 3.37
C MET A 127 -4.86 4.59 3.92
N THR A 128 -5.52 5.66 3.48
CA THR A 128 -5.12 7.05 3.73
C THR A 128 -6.19 7.88 4.44
N GLY A 129 -7.33 7.27 4.79
CA GLY A 129 -8.42 7.94 5.50
C GLY A 129 -9.61 7.01 5.73
N ALA A 130 -10.44 7.34 6.72
CA ALA A 130 -11.61 6.58 7.09
C ALA A 130 -12.73 7.49 7.64
N ALA A 131 -13.98 7.21 7.28
CA ALA A 131 -15.14 7.95 7.74
C ALA A 131 -16.44 7.19 7.54
N GLY A 132 -17.24 7.07 8.61
CA GLY A 132 -18.48 6.31 8.61
C GLY A 132 -18.25 4.88 8.09
N VAL A 133 -18.96 4.49 7.04
CA VAL A 133 -18.82 3.14 6.45
C VAL A 133 -17.74 3.04 5.37
N SER A 134 -17.00 4.12 5.12
CA SER A 134 -16.10 4.23 3.98
C SER A 134 -14.65 4.41 4.39
N ASP A 135 -13.76 3.75 3.66
CA ASP A 135 -12.32 3.92 3.80
C ASP A 135 -11.72 4.32 2.45
N TRP A 136 -10.72 5.20 2.48
CA TRP A 136 -10.03 5.71 1.32
C TRP A 136 -8.68 5.05 1.18
N VAL A 137 -8.41 4.56 -0.03
CA VAL A 137 -7.16 3.88 -0.37
C VAL A 137 -6.56 4.56 -1.58
N LEU A 138 -5.27 4.86 -1.49
CA LEU A 138 -4.45 5.22 -2.63
C LEU A 138 -3.76 3.96 -3.16
N ALA A 139 -3.90 3.70 -4.46
CA ALA A 139 -3.34 2.51 -5.09
C ALA A 139 -2.66 2.79 -6.43
N LEU A 140 -1.58 2.06 -6.71
CA LEU A 140 -0.91 2.05 -8.02
C LEU A 140 -1.58 1.03 -8.96
N THR A 141 -2.02 1.48 -10.13
CA THR A 141 -2.72 0.74 -11.17
C THR A 141 -1.78 0.29 -12.30
N ASN A 142 -2.18 -0.75 -13.03
CA ASN A 142 -1.49 -1.22 -14.23
C ASN A 142 -1.86 -0.44 -15.50
N THR A 143 -2.85 0.44 -15.43
CA THR A 143 -3.28 1.32 -16.51
C THR A 143 -3.00 2.77 -16.17
N THR A 144 -2.72 3.56 -17.21
CA THR A 144 -2.74 5.02 -17.14
C THR A 144 -4.10 5.52 -17.60
N VAL A 145 -4.63 6.55 -16.96
CA VAL A 145 -5.81 7.23 -17.50
C VAL A 145 -5.46 8.23 -18.58
N VAL A 146 -6.23 8.15 -19.67
CA VAL A 146 -6.25 9.13 -20.74
C VAL A 146 -6.67 10.47 -20.14
N GLY A 147 -5.78 11.47 -20.20
CA GLY A 147 -6.01 12.81 -19.66
C GLY A 147 -5.01 13.16 -18.55
N THR A 148 -4.89 12.34 -17.51
CA THR A 148 -3.95 12.60 -16.40
C THR A 148 -2.59 11.93 -16.60
N GLY A 149 -2.53 10.82 -17.34
CA GLY A 149 -1.32 9.99 -17.46
C GLY A 149 -0.87 9.36 -16.13
N SER A 150 -1.69 9.47 -15.07
CA SER A 150 -1.38 8.95 -13.75
C SER A 150 -1.57 7.44 -13.71
N TYR A 151 -0.62 6.74 -13.07
CA TYR A 151 -0.71 5.33 -12.70
C TYR A 151 -1.33 5.13 -11.31
N TRP A 152 -1.87 6.19 -10.70
CA TRP A 152 -2.44 6.16 -9.36
C TRP A 152 -3.92 6.45 -9.39
N SER A 153 -4.66 5.71 -8.57
CA SER A 153 -6.08 5.88 -8.37
C SER A 153 -6.38 6.07 -6.89
N GLY A 154 -7.28 7.00 -6.59
CA GLY A 154 -7.99 7.02 -5.33
C GLY A 154 -9.17 6.05 -5.37
N ILE A 155 -9.41 5.36 -4.27
CA ILE A 155 -10.50 4.39 -4.13
C ILE A 155 -11.24 4.71 -2.84
N ARG A 156 -12.56 4.64 -2.87
CA ARG A 156 -13.44 4.70 -1.68
C ARG A 156 -14.14 3.36 -1.57
N PHE A 157 -13.68 2.53 -0.64
CA PHE A 157 -14.31 1.25 -0.32
C PHE A 157 -15.49 1.46 0.61
N ASN A 158 -16.55 0.66 0.45
CA ASN A 158 -17.74 0.69 1.29
C ASN A 158 -17.85 -0.61 2.09
N GLY A 159 -17.79 -0.50 3.42
CA GLY A 159 -17.81 -1.64 4.33
C GLY A 159 -19.18 -2.26 4.57
N THR A 160 -20.26 -1.68 4.06
CA THR A 160 -21.59 -2.29 4.06
C THR A 160 -21.85 -3.15 2.83
N ALA A 161 -21.33 -2.73 1.67
CA ALA A 161 -21.46 -3.48 0.43
C ALA A 161 -20.30 -3.14 -0.52
N ALA A 162 -19.49 -4.14 -0.88
CA ALA A 162 -18.33 -3.93 -1.72
C ALA A 162 -18.73 -3.31 -3.08
N ILE A 163 -19.90 -3.68 -3.62
CA ILE A 163 -20.41 -3.16 -4.92
C ILE A 163 -20.67 -1.65 -4.93
N ALA A 164 -20.80 -1.01 -3.78
CA ALA A 164 -20.91 0.44 -3.64
C ALA A 164 -19.55 1.15 -3.58
N SER A 165 -18.44 0.42 -3.72
CA SER A 165 -17.10 0.98 -3.77
C SER A 165 -16.87 1.68 -5.11
N ASN A 166 -16.17 2.82 -5.06
CA ASN A 166 -15.89 3.64 -6.23
C ASN A 166 -14.39 3.88 -6.34
N TYR A 167 -13.92 4.14 -7.56
CA TYR A 167 -12.53 4.52 -7.83
C TYR A 167 -12.50 5.66 -8.84
N ASN A 168 -11.43 6.45 -8.79
CA ASN A 168 -11.24 7.59 -9.67
C ASN A 168 -9.73 7.90 -9.79
N PHE A 169 -9.32 8.31 -10.98
CA PHE A 169 -7.93 8.60 -11.32
C PHE A 169 -7.57 10.09 -11.32
N GLY A 170 -8.54 10.95 -11.03
CA GLY A 170 -8.39 12.36 -10.76
C GLY A 170 -7.55 12.56 -9.52
N MET A 171 -6.24 12.58 -9.73
CA MET A 171 -5.25 12.93 -8.71
C MET A 171 -4.87 14.40 -8.90
N SER A 172 -4.91 15.17 -7.81
CA SER A 172 -4.49 16.58 -7.81
C SER A 172 -2.99 16.77 -8.06
N VAL A 173 -2.20 15.71 -7.93
CA VAL A 173 -0.73 15.77 -7.98
C VAL A 173 -0.17 14.58 -8.78
N ALA A 174 0.91 14.83 -9.52
CA ALA A 174 1.69 13.76 -10.14
C ALA A 174 2.50 13.01 -9.08
N LEU A 175 2.31 11.69 -9.03
CA LEU A 175 2.99 10.80 -8.09
C LEU A 175 4.12 10.02 -8.78
N SER A 176 5.03 9.45 -7.98
CA SER A 176 6.13 8.62 -8.49
C SER A 176 5.59 7.45 -9.31
N ALA A 177 6.12 7.25 -10.52
CA ALA A 177 5.76 6.13 -11.39
C ALA A 177 6.48 4.81 -11.00
N ASN A 178 7.48 4.87 -10.10
CA ASN A 178 8.25 3.70 -9.69
C ASN A 178 8.34 3.57 -8.16
N PRO A 179 7.20 3.40 -7.46
CA PRO A 179 7.19 3.22 -6.02
C PRO A 179 7.71 1.83 -5.64
N LEU A 180 8.57 1.79 -4.62
CA LEU A 180 8.98 0.59 -3.92
C LEU A 180 7.85 0.08 -3.01
N LEU A 181 7.30 0.99 -2.20
CA LEU A 181 6.16 0.72 -1.32
C LEU A 181 5.42 2.01 -0.98
N THR A 182 4.17 1.85 -0.57
CA THR A 182 3.32 2.90 -0.04
C THR A 182 2.76 2.48 1.30
N VAL A 183 2.80 3.38 2.28
CA VAL A 183 2.16 3.20 3.57
C VAL A 183 1.31 4.42 3.88
N GLY A 184 0.17 4.21 4.53
CA GLY A 184 -0.72 5.29 4.91
C GLY A 184 -0.97 5.34 6.41
N THR A 185 -1.42 6.51 6.86
CA THR A 185 -2.05 6.74 8.17
C THR A 185 -3.46 7.27 7.93
N TYR A 186 -4.31 7.15 8.94
CA TYR A 186 -5.68 7.60 8.89
C TYR A 186 -6.15 8.11 10.25
N SER A 187 -7.05 9.08 10.22
CA SER A 187 -7.89 9.45 11.34
C SER A 187 -9.34 9.12 10.97
N VAL A 188 -10.11 8.69 11.96
CA VAL A 188 -11.55 8.43 11.78
C VAL A 188 -12.31 9.73 12.06
N ASP A 189 -13.03 10.22 11.06
CA ASP A 189 -13.91 11.40 11.14
C ASP A 189 -15.32 10.99 10.65
N SER A 190 -16.36 11.72 11.04
CA SER A 190 -17.74 11.45 10.60
C SER A 190 -18.03 12.00 9.20
N THR A 191 -17.26 12.96 8.72
CA THR A 191 -17.58 13.73 7.51
C THR A 191 -16.63 13.52 6.33
N SER A 192 -15.35 13.23 6.62
CA SER A 192 -14.32 13.12 5.59
C SER A 192 -13.25 12.12 5.98
N GLY A 193 -12.74 11.33 5.03
CA GLY A 193 -11.57 10.50 5.29
C GLY A 193 -10.34 11.39 5.36
N ARG A 194 -9.56 11.32 6.45
CA ARG A 194 -8.33 12.12 6.57
C ARG A 194 -7.16 11.26 6.97
N GLY A 195 -5.97 11.63 6.51
CA GLY A 195 -4.75 10.94 6.88
C GLY A 195 -3.56 11.40 6.05
N TYR A 196 -2.56 10.53 5.95
CA TYR A 196 -1.36 10.76 5.17
C TYR A 196 -1.06 9.54 4.32
N THR A 197 -0.38 9.78 3.20
CA THR A 197 0.21 8.74 2.38
C THR A 197 1.70 9.01 2.19
N PHE A 198 2.49 7.97 2.36
CA PHE A 198 3.94 8.00 2.20
C PHE A 198 4.32 7.04 1.08
N ILE A 199 4.97 7.58 0.05
CA ILE A 199 5.44 6.81 -1.10
C ILE A 199 6.96 6.78 -1.03
N PHE A 200 7.52 5.57 -0.94
CA PHE A 200 8.97 5.34 -1.02
C PHE A 200 9.30 4.77 -2.38
N ASP A 201 10.40 5.21 -2.97
CA ASP A 201 10.82 4.79 -4.30
C ASP A 201 12.07 3.88 -4.25
N TYR A 202 12.41 3.30 -5.40
CA TYR A 202 13.61 2.47 -5.53
C TYR A 202 14.92 3.26 -5.50
N VAL A 203 14.89 4.59 -5.57
CA VAL A 203 16.10 5.42 -5.44
C VAL A 203 16.42 5.75 -3.97
N GLY A 204 15.58 5.28 -3.04
CA GLY A 204 15.75 5.43 -1.60
C GLY A 204 15.17 6.73 -1.05
N GLY A 205 14.37 7.45 -1.82
CA GLY A 205 13.63 8.63 -1.38
C GLY A 205 12.26 8.28 -0.81
N GLY A 206 11.67 9.22 -0.08
CA GLY A 206 10.28 9.15 0.36
C GLY A 206 9.58 10.49 0.20
N ILE A 207 8.30 10.47 -0.14
CA ILE A 207 7.44 11.66 -0.22
C ILE A 207 6.16 11.40 0.57
N SER A 208 5.76 12.37 1.38
CA SER A 208 4.52 12.40 2.13
C SER A 208 3.53 13.34 1.47
N TYR A 209 2.25 12.97 1.52
CA TYR A 209 1.13 13.84 1.15
C TYR A 209 0.08 13.76 2.24
N THR A 210 -0.52 14.89 2.60
CA THR A 210 -1.81 14.87 3.29
C THR A 210 -2.86 14.33 2.34
N ALA A 211 -3.78 13.51 2.83
CA ALA A 211 -4.84 12.91 2.04
C ALA A 211 -6.20 13.25 2.64
N VAL A 212 -7.10 13.77 1.80
CA VAL A 212 -8.49 14.07 2.17
C VAL A 212 -9.43 13.37 1.20
N GLY A 213 -10.15 12.38 1.72
CA GLY A 213 -11.20 11.64 1.05
C GLY A 213 -12.55 12.34 1.13
N THR A 214 -13.23 12.44 -0.02
CA THR A 214 -14.58 13.03 -0.09
C THR A 214 -15.69 11.98 0.01
N MET A 215 -16.70 12.28 0.83
CA MET A 215 -17.96 11.51 0.91
C MET A 215 -18.97 11.91 -0.16
N SER A 216 -18.77 13.03 -0.83
CA SER A 216 -19.67 13.48 -1.89
C SER A 216 -19.71 12.51 -3.06
N ASP A 217 -20.81 12.52 -3.79
CA ASP A 217 -20.91 11.82 -5.06
C ASP A 217 -19.93 12.43 -6.07
N ILE A 218 -19.21 11.56 -6.78
CA ILE A 218 -18.28 11.94 -7.82
C ILE A 218 -19.09 12.18 -9.09
N LYS A 219 -19.31 13.44 -9.43
CA LYS A 219 -20.12 13.82 -10.61
C LYS A 219 -19.28 13.94 -11.87
N THR A 220 -17.97 14.18 -11.73
CA THR A 220 -17.08 14.36 -12.86
C THR A 220 -15.75 13.61 -12.64
N PRO A 221 -15.05 13.21 -13.71
CA PRO A 221 -13.74 12.55 -13.59
C PRO A 221 -12.69 13.39 -12.86
N GLU A 222 -12.80 14.73 -12.90
CA GLU A 222 -11.89 15.67 -12.24
C GLU A 222 -12.13 15.77 -10.73
N GLN A 223 -13.31 15.36 -10.25
CA GLN A 223 -13.59 15.27 -8.81
C GLN A 223 -12.86 14.05 -8.24
N GLY A 224 -11.64 14.28 -7.75
CA GLY A 224 -10.84 13.24 -7.12
C GLY A 224 -11.53 12.65 -5.90
N ILE A 225 -11.54 11.31 -5.80
CA ILE A 225 -11.98 10.59 -4.59
C ILE A 225 -11.08 10.93 -3.41
N ILE A 226 -9.78 11.07 -3.68
CA ILE A 226 -8.75 11.49 -2.74
C ILE A 226 -8.11 12.76 -3.28
N ASN A 227 -8.15 13.81 -2.48
CA ASN A 227 -7.39 15.02 -2.73
C ASN A 227 -6.07 14.93 -1.96
N LEU A 228 -4.95 14.98 -2.69
CA LEU A 228 -3.63 15.03 -2.09
C LEU A 228 -3.17 16.48 -1.94
N GLY A 229 -2.61 16.80 -0.78
CA GLY A 229 -1.95 18.08 -0.54
C GLY A 229 -0.60 18.19 -1.24
N ASN A 230 0.16 19.24 -0.90
CA ASN A 230 1.50 19.44 -1.45
C ASN A 230 2.46 18.31 -1.01
N PRO A 231 3.38 17.88 -1.88
CA PRO A 231 4.38 16.88 -1.53
C PRO A 231 5.36 17.42 -0.49
N HIS A 232 5.67 16.61 0.51
CA HIS A 232 6.71 16.89 1.50
C HIS A 232 7.75 15.76 1.51
N PRO A 233 9.06 16.05 1.40
CA PRO A 233 10.07 15.00 1.45
C PRO A 233 10.11 14.33 2.83
N VAL A 234 10.26 13.00 2.83
CA VAL A 234 10.50 12.21 4.05
C VAL A 234 12.00 12.14 4.30
N THR A 235 12.43 12.48 5.51
CA THR A 235 13.83 12.35 5.92
C THR A 235 14.14 10.88 6.20
N MET A 236 15.01 10.28 5.39
CA MET A 236 15.29 8.84 5.44
C MET A 236 16.34 8.43 6.48
N ASN A 237 17.10 9.36 7.09
CA ASN A 237 18.12 9.04 8.10
C ASN A 237 19.19 8.00 7.69
N GLY A 238 19.49 7.90 6.40
CA GLY A 238 20.39 6.86 5.88
C GLY A 238 19.79 5.45 5.91
N ILE A 239 18.51 5.29 6.23
CA ILE A 239 17.76 4.05 6.08
C ILE A 239 17.53 3.81 4.59
N VAL A 240 17.86 2.59 4.15
CA VAL A 240 17.58 2.10 2.81
C VAL A 240 16.61 0.94 2.95
N LEU A 241 15.38 1.13 2.45
CA LEU A 241 14.36 0.10 2.52
C LEU A 241 14.66 -1.01 1.50
N THR A 242 14.50 -2.27 1.91
CA THR A 242 14.71 -3.39 0.99
C THR A 242 13.49 -3.61 0.09
N THR A 243 13.69 -4.37 -0.99
CA THR A 243 12.59 -4.89 -1.82
C THR A 243 11.76 -5.95 -1.13
N ASN A 244 11.95 -6.20 0.16
CA ASN A 244 11.12 -7.10 0.96
C ASN A 244 10.27 -6.35 1.99
N ALA A 245 10.42 -5.03 2.08
CA ALA A 245 9.69 -4.22 3.04
C ALA A 245 8.16 -4.39 2.92
N ILE A 246 7.50 -4.42 4.09
CA ILE A 246 6.06 -4.64 4.25
C ILE A 246 5.46 -3.40 4.91
N PRO A 247 4.56 -2.67 4.22
CA PRO A 247 3.86 -1.55 4.82
C PRO A 247 2.82 -2.05 5.83
N VAL A 248 2.72 -1.38 6.98
CA VAL A 248 1.70 -1.63 7.99
C VAL A 248 1.04 -0.30 8.32
N THR A 249 -0.17 -0.12 7.79
CA THR A 249 -1.01 1.02 8.11
C THR A 249 -1.60 0.86 9.51
N SER A 250 -1.47 1.90 10.34
CA SER A 250 -2.06 1.98 11.67
C SER A 250 -2.41 3.43 11.95
N GLY A 251 -3.61 3.67 12.52
CA GLY A 251 -4.19 4.99 12.83
C GLY A 251 -3.29 6.19 12.52
N GLU A 252 -2.67 6.78 13.54
CA GLU A 252 -1.84 7.98 13.38
C GLU A 252 -0.36 7.68 13.06
N THR A 253 0.08 6.43 13.07
CA THR A 253 1.49 6.05 12.93
C THR A 253 1.64 4.97 11.88
N ALA A 254 2.38 5.25 10.81
CA ALA A 254 2.73 4.24 9.82
C ALA A 254 3.92 3.41 10.31
N TYR A 255 3.89 2.11 10.08
CA TYR A 255 5.01 1.22 10.34
C TYR A 255 5.48 0.54 9.05
N ILE A 256 6.76 0.24 8.97
CA ILE A 256 7.35 -0.53 7.88
C ILE A 256 8.20 -1.63 8.51
N LEU A 257 7.89 -2.88 8.17
CA LEU A 257 8.72 -4.03 8.53
C LEU A 257 9.68 -4.28 7.40
N ASP A 258 10.96 -4.48 7.71
CA ASP A 258 12.00 -4.65 6.70
C ASP A 258 13.00 -5.73 7.09
N GLN A 259 13.72 -6.23 6.09
CA GLN A 259 14.76 -7.24 6.26
C GLN A 259 16.08 -6.59 6.67
N GLY A 260 16.53 -6.88 7.88
CA GLY A 260 17.88 -6.54 8.34
C GLY A 260 18.96 -7.26 7.51
N SER A 261 20.17 -6.72 7.51
CA SER A 261 21.31 -7.32 6.79
C SER A 261 21.67 -8.74 7.27
N ASP A 262 21.28 -9.08 8.51
CA ASP A 262 21.43 -10.41 9.11
C ASP A 262 20.19 -11.31 8.92
N GLY A 263 19.20 -10.85 8.15
CA GLY A 263 17.93 -11.53 7.94
C GLY A 263 16.94 -11.42 9.10
N SER A 264 17.22 -10.60 10.12
CA SER A 264 16.26 -10.29 11.18
C SER A 264 15.18 -9.32 10.72
N THR A 265 14.08 -9.23 11.48
CA THR A 265 13.04 -8.24 11.23
C THR A 265 13.37 -6.91 11.91
N VAL A 266 13.52 -5.86 11.10
CA VAL A 266 13.67 -4.48 11.57
C VAL A 266 12.33 -3.77 11.40
N VAL A 267 12.01 -2.84 12.31
CA VAL A 267 10.78 -2.05 12.25
C VAL A 267 11.13 -0.58 12.21
N TYR A 268 10.59 0.12 11.23
CA TYR A 268 10.62 1.58 11.15
C TYR A 268 9.22 2.13 11.38
N TYR A 269 9.15 3.39 11.81
CA TYR A 269 7.89 4.09 11.97
C TYR A 269 7.98 5.54 11.50
N LEU A 270 6.81 6.10 11.18
CA LEU A 270 6.58 7.48 10.79
C LEU A 270 5.32 7.98 11.49
N ASN A 271 5.40 9.14 12.14
CA ASN A 271 4.23 9.81 12.67
C ASN A 271 4.21 11.26 12.17
N PRO A 272 3.36 11.58 11.19
CA PRO A 272 3.36 12.89 10.53
C PRO A 272 2.95 14.03 11.45
N ASN A 273 2.30 13.76 12.59
CA ASN A 273 1.95 14.79 13.57
C ASN A 273 3.16 15.27 14.37
N TYR A 274 4.26 14.48 14.40
CA TYR A 274 5.49 14.83 15.12
C TYR A 274 6.65 15.12 14.18
N SER A 275 6.87 14.27 13.17
CA SER A 275 8.00 14.39 12.24
C SER A 275 7.78 13.58 10.96
N LEU A 276 8.20 14.12 9.82
CA LEU A 276 8.27 13.39 8.54
C LEU A 276 9.61 12.67 8.38
N GLN A 277 10.07 12.03 9.45
CA GLN A 277 11.36 11.35 9.52
C GLN A 277 11.15 9.86 9.75
N LEU A 278 11.65 9.03 8.84
CA LEU A 278 11.64 7.59 9.00
C LEU A 278 12.60 7.23 10.12
N THR A 279 12.07 6.65 11.19
CA THR A 279 12.83 6.40 12.43
C THR A 279 12.84 4.91 12.73
N PRO A 280 13.99 4.30 13.08
CA PRO A 280 14.03 2.92 13.54
C PRO A 280 13.34 2.82 14.91
N LEU A 281 12.46 1.84 15.06
CA LEU A 281 11.89 1.50 16.34
C LEU A 281 12.95 0.77 17.17
N LEU A 282 13.20 1.24 18.40
CA LEU A 282 14.17 0.61 19.30
C LEU A 282 13.62 -0.75 19.76
N ILE A 283 14.15 -1.83 19.20
CA ILE A 283 13.80 -3.19 19.58
C ILE A 283 14.70 -3.69 20.72
N ARG A 284 14.09 -4.35 21.71
CA ARG A 284 14.76 -4.93 22.87
C ARG A 284 14.61 -6.44 22.85
N GLY A 285 15.72 -7.14 23.08
CA GLY A 285 15.75 -8.60 23.17
C GLY A 285 15.79 -9.28 21.79
N GLN A 286 15.10 -10.41 21.69
CA GLN A 286 15.10 -11.25 20.50
C GLN A 286 14.07 -10.78 19.48
N VAL A 287 14.27 -11.13 18.21
CA VAL A 287 13.44 -10.73 17.07
C VAL A 287 13.12 -11.94 16.19
N PRO A 288 11.97 -11.97 15.50
CA PRO A 288 11.71 -13.01 14.52
C PRO A 288 12.59 -12.83 13.28
N LYS A 289 12.95 -13.94 12.63
CA LYS A 289 13.59 -13.89 11.32
C LYS A 289 12.63 -13.29 10.29
N PHE A 290 13.16 -12.48 9.38
CA PHE A 290 12.40 -11.94 8.28
C PHE A 290 12.19 -13.02 7.21
N GLY A 291 10.93 -13.30 6.89
CA GLY A 291 10.53 -14.26 5.85
C GLY A 291 9.92 -13.57 4.64
N ASN A 292 10.02 -14.19 3.47
CA ASN A 292 9.36 -13.74 2.24
C ASN A 292 7.83 -13.98 2.24
N LEU A 293 7.34 -14.82 3.17
CA LEU A 293 5.93 -15.13 3.38
C LEU A 293 5.43 -14.57 4.72
N LEU A 294 5.81 -13.33 4.99
CA LEU A 294 5.33 -12.56 6.13
C LEU A 294 4.10 -11.73 5.73
N SER A 295 3.10 -11.76 6.60
CA SER A 295 1.97 -10.83 6.58
C SER A 295 1.91 -10.15 7.94
N ALA A 296 1.57 -8.87 7.96
CA ALA A 296 1.62 -8.07 9.18
C ALA A 296 0.37 -7.19 9.31
N THR A 297 -0.05 -6.93 10.54
CA THR A 297 -1.11 -5.97 10.86
C THR A 297 -0.80 -5.26 12.17
N ALA A 298 -1.26 -4.01 12.31
CA ALA A 298 -1.24 -3.32 13.59
C ALA A 298 -2.50 -3.69 14.40
N LEU A 299 -2.31 -4.10 15.65
CA LEU A 299 -3.35 -4.42 16.62
C LEU A 299 -3.11 -3.61 17.89
N ASN A 300 -3.87 -2.53 18.09
CA ASN A 300 -3.65 -1.60 19.20
C ASN A 300 -2.20 -1.06 19.20
N THR A 301 -1.45 -1.29 20.29
CA THR A 301 -0.02 -0.92 20.42
C THR A 301 0.90 -2.07 20.00
N GLN A 302 0.40 -3.04 19.25
CA GLN A 302 1.16 -4.19 18.80
C GLN A 302 1.22 -4.25 17.28
N ILE A 303 2.30 -4.84 16.77
CA ILE A 303 2.37 -5.33 15.39
C ILE A 303 2.39 -6.84 15.44
N VAL A 304 1.36 -7.46 14.87
CA VAL A 304 1.26 -8.91 14.76
C VAL A 304 1.77 -9.31 13.39
N ILE A 305 2.66 -10.29 13.35
CA ILE A 305 3.12 -10.92 12.12
C ILE A 305 2.70 -12.40 12.09
N TYR A 306 2.39 -12.86 10.89
CA TYR A 306 2.19 -14.27 10.56
C TYR A 306 3.32 -14.71 9.62
N SER A 307 3.94 -15.85 9.93
CA SER A 307 4.99 -16.46 9.11
C SER A 307 4.48 -17.76 8.50
N GLY A 308 4.27 -17.79 7.18
CA GLY A 308 3.53 -18.88 6.50
C GLY A 308 4.35 -19.95 5.78
N GLY A 309 5.68 -19.81 5.63
CA GLY A 309 6.42 -20.81 4.89
C GLY A 309 7.93 -20.62 4.86
N GLY A 310 8.61 -21.74 4.61
CA GLY A 310 10.05 -21.91 4.78
C GLY A 310 10.44 -23.29 5.34
N GLY A 311 9.53 -24.26 5.34
CA GLY A 311 9.73 -25.59 5.95
C GLY A 311 9.50 -25.63 7.47
N THR A 312 9.18 -24.49 8.08
CA THR A 312 8.78 -24.39 9.49
C THR A 312 7.27 -24.38 9.64
N SER A 313 6.78 -24.86 10.78
CA SER A 313 5.37 -24.70 11.15
C SER A 313 4.99 -23.21 11.15
N PRO A 314 3.80 -22.84 10.64
CA PRO A 314 3.32 -21.48 10.67
C PRO A 314 3.25 -20.96 12.12
N SER A 315 3.57 -19.69 12.32
CA SER A 315 3.61 -19.08 13.65
C SER A 315 3.20 -17.61 13.63
N PHE A 316 2.83 -17.12 14.82
CA PHE A 316 2.56 -15.71 15.06
C PHE A 316 3.60 -15.13 16.00
N ASN A 317 4.03 -13.90 15.72
CA ASN A 317 4.81 -13.10 16.66
C ASN A 317 4.14 -11.74 16.83
N SER A 318 4.29 -11.15 18.01
CA SER A 318 3.72 -9.84 18.32
C SER A 318 4.81 -8.94 18.90
N LEU A 319 4.97 -7.76 18.29
CA LEU A 319 5.83 -6.69 18.78
C LEU A 319 4.99 -5.67 19.53
N ASP A 320 5.24 -5.46 20.81
CA ASP A 320 4.73 -4.29 21.52
C ASP A 320 5.55 -3.05 21.12
N THR A 321 4.92 -2.10 20.44
CA THR A 321 5.59 -0.91 19.89
C THR A 321 5.99 0.09 20.96
N LYS A 322 5.46 0.00 22.19
CA LYS A 322 5.86 0.86 23.31
C LYS A 322 7.11 0.36 23.99
N THR A 323 7.19 -0.95 24.23
CA THR A 323 8.33 -1.56 24.93
C THR A 323 9.44 -2.01 23.96
N GLY A 324 9.12 -2.15 22.67
CA GLY A 324 10.02 -2.65 21.66
C GLY A 324 10.31 -4.14 21.80
N THR A 325 9.47 -4.91 22.51
CA THR A 325 9.74 -6.33 22.81
C THR A 325 8.88 -7.25 21.95
N TRP A 326 9.51 -8.22 21.31
CA TRP A 326 8.81 -9.28 20.58
C TRP A 326 8.41 -10.43 21.51
N THR A 327 7.27 -11.04 21.19
CA THR A 327 6.76 -12.26 21.80
C THR A 327 6.39 -13.28 20.73
N GLY A 328 6.40 -14.57 21.08
CA GLY A 328 6.09 -15.68 20.20
C GLY A 328 7.27 -16.64 19.98
N PRO A 329 7.07 -17.73 19.22
CA PRO A 329 8.09 -18.73 18.98
C PRO A 329 9.14 -18.25 17.95
N GLY A 330 10.28 -18.93 17.90
CA GLY A 330 11.27 -18.73 16.83
C GLY A 330 12.03 -17.40 16.87
N LEU A 331 12.03 -16.70 18.00
CA LEU A 331 12.81 -15.47 18.16
C LEU A 331 14.31 -15.78 18.21
N VAL A 332 15.11 -14.92 17.58
CA VAL A 332 16.57 -15.00 17.52
C VAL A 332 17.18 -13.73 18.10
N THR A 333 18.35 -13.84 18.73
CA THR A 333 19.11 -12.66 19.15
C THR A 333 19.63 -11.96 17.88
N PRO A 334 19.31 -10.67 17.65
CA PRO A 334 19.86 -9.94 16.51
C PRO A 334 21.38 -10.00 16.55
N SER A 335 22.02 -10.23 15.41
CA SER A 335 23.46 -10.03 15.36
C SER A 335 23.70 -8.52 15.44
N LEU A 336 24.29 -8.06 16.54
CA LEU A 336 24.76 -6.69 16.60
C LEU A 336 25.67 -6.49 15.37
N PRO A 337 25.48 -5.42 14.58
CA PRO A 337 26.39 -5.13 13.50
C PRO A 337 27.77 -5.14 14.15
N SER A 338 28.61 -6.09 13.72
CA SER A 338 29.97 -6.17 14.20
C SER A 338 30.58 -4.84 13.79
N THR A 339 30.59 -3.91 14.75
CA THR A 339 31.39 -2.71 14.68
C THR A 339 32.75 -3.33 14.53
N SER A 340 33.25 -3.31 13.29
CA SER A 340 34.57 -3.78 12.93
C SER A 340 35.48 -2.84 13.66
N GLY A 341 35.67 -3.11 14.95
CA GLY A 341 36.66 -2.49 15.78
C GLY A 341 37.93 -2.72 15.02
N ALA A 342 38.47 -1.63 14.49
CA ALA A 342 39.83 -1.56 14.03
C ALA A 342 40.64 -2.31 15.09
N SER A 343 41.14 -3.48 14.72
CA SER A 343 42.00 -4.28 15.55
C SER A 343 43.20 -3.41 15.88
N LEU A 344 43.18 -2.81 17.06
CA LEU A 344 44.36 -2.23 17.67
C LEU A 344 45.40 -3.36 17.66
N PRO A 345 46.55 -3.18 16.99
CA PRO A 345 47.57 -4.21 16.94
C PRO A 345 47.98 -4.53 18.37
N SER A 346 47.69 -5.75 18.81
CA SER A 346 48.11 -6.26 20.11
C SER A 346 49.64 -6.32 20.11
N SER A 347 50.27 -5.31 20.71
CA SER A 347 51.68 -5.36 21.05
C SER A 347 51.87 -6.44 22.10
N SER A 348 52.34 -7.60 21.66
CA SER A 348 52.90 -8.64 22.51
C SER A 348 54.14 -8.10 23.21
N ASN A 349 54.01 -7.71 24.48
CA ASN A 349 55.15 -7.63 25.39
C ASN A 349 54.82 -8.45 26.64
N GLY A 350 55.55 -9.53 26.80
CA GLY A 350 55.54 -10.32 28.02
C GLY A 350 56.31 -9.62 29.14
N ALA A 351 55.98 -10.01 30.37
CA ALA A 351 56.86 -10.25 31.52
C ALA A 351 56.18 -9.86 32.84
N ASN A 352 56.00 -10.89 33.68
CA ASN A 352 56.21 -10.93 35.13
C ASN A 352 55.72 -9.77 36.04
N GLY A 353 54.80 -10.15 36.95
CA GLY A 353 55.09 -10.08 38.38
C GLY A 353 54.39 -8.98 39.19
N GLY A 354 53.72 -9.41 40.26
CA GLY A 354 53.80 -8.73 41.56
C GLY A 354 52.73 -7.70 41.92
N ALA A 355 51.91 -8.08 42.91
CA ALA A 355 51.53 -7.32 44.10
C ALA A 355 50.96 -5.89 44.00
N SER A 356 49.75 -5.77 44.56
CA SER A 356 49.26 -4.76 45.51
C SER A 356 49.28 -3.26 45.16
N GLY A 357 48.19 -2.60 45.54
CA GLY A 357 48.19 -1.18 45.89
C GLY A 357 47.46 -0.33 44.87
N GLY A 358 46.38 0.31 45.31
CA GLY A 358 45.62 1.22 44.48
C GLY A 358 46.36 2.51 44.17
N GLU A 359 45.84 3.25 43.19
CA GLU A 359 45.70 4.70 43.23
C GLU A 359 44.95 5.13 41.96
N GLU A 360 44.03 6.08 42.15
CA GLU A 360 43.34 6.80 41.09
C GLU A 360 44.36 7.55 40.22
N SER A 361 44.28 7.38 38.90
CA SER A 361 44.94 8.31 37.98
C SER A 361 44.06 8.65 36.79
N LYS A 362 43.70 9.93 36.72
CA LYS A 362 43.12 10.62 35.58
C LYS A 362 44.15 10.64 34.44
N SER A 363 43.78 10.17 33.25
CA SER A 363 44.59 10.34 32.04
C SER A 363 43.83 11.16 30.98
N ASN A 364 44.41 12.30 30.64
CA ASN A 364 44.04 13.13 29.50
C ASN A 364 44.78 12.61 28.25
N LEU A 365 44.05 12.30 27.18
CA LEU A 365 44.60 11.92 25.87
C LEU A 365 43.93 12.75 24.76
N PRO A 366 44.58 13.79 24.21
CA PRO A 366 44.24 14.34 22.90
C PRO A 366 45.24 13.85 21.84
N GLY A 367 44.75 13.39 20.68
CA GLY A 367 45.52 13.54 19.44
C GLY A 367 45.94 12.30 18.63
N ILE A 368 45.07 11.32 18.34
CA ILE A 368 45.33 10.32 17.27
C ILE A 368 44.05 9.98 16.47
N PHE A 369 43.27 10.98 16.06
CA PHE A 369 42.09 10.75 15.18
C PHE A 369 42.19 11.40 13.79
N GLY A 370 43.34 12.02 13.44
CA GLY A 370 43.49 12.77 12.18
C GLY A 370 43.88 11.96 10.92
N GLY A 371 44.32 10.71 11.04
CA GLY A 371 44.92 9.97 9.92
C GLY A 371 43.92 9.28 8.99
N ALA A 372 42.89 8.63 9.56
CA ALA A 372 41.98 7.78 8.78
C ALA A 372 41.05 8.57 7.84
N VAL A 373 40.63 9.76 8.27
CA VAL A 373 39.72 10.61 7.47
C VAL A 373 40.44 11.20 6.26
N GLY A 374 41.72 11.56 6.37
CA GLY A 374 42.51 12.09 5.26
C GLY A 374 42.72 11.06 4.13
N GLY A 375 42.96 9.79 4.47
CA GLY A 375 43.15 8.71 3.50
C GLY A 375 41.89 8.42 2.67
N LEU A 376 40.71 8.43 3.30
CA LEU A 376 39.44 8.18 2.62
C LEU A 376 39.09 9.28 1.61
N VAL A 377 39.40 10.54 1.93
CA VAL A 377 39.14 11.67 1.02
C VAL A 377 40.00 11.59 -0.24
N VAL A 378 41.27 11.18 -0.13
CA VAL A 378 42.16 11.03 -1.29
C VAL A 378 41.72 9.89 -2.20
N ILE A 379 41.32 8.74 -1.63
CA ILE A 379 40.85 7.59 -2.43
C ILE A 379 39.55 7.94 -3.17
N ALA A 380 38.62 8.64 -2.52
CA ALA A 380 37.38 9.09 -3.16
C ALA A 380 37.63 10.07 -4.32
N LEU A 381 38.59 10.98 -4.17
CA LEU A 381 38.98 11.95 -5.20
C LEU A 381 39.59 11.27 -6.44
N VAL A 382 40.42 10.24 -6.24
CA VAL A 382 41.02 9.46 -7.34
C VAL A 382 39.94 8.66 -8.09
N ALA A 383 39.02 8.01 -7.37
CA ALA A 383 37.92 7.27 -7.99
C ALA A 383 36.98 8.18 -8.81
N PHE A 384 36.66 9.37 -8.27
CA PHE A 384 35.82 10.36 -8.95
C PHE A 384 36.46 10.85 -10.26
N LEU A 385 37.77 11.13 -10.26
CA LEU A 385 38.48 11.56 -11.47
C LEU A 385 38.53 10.46 -12.55
N PHE A 386 38.69 9.19 -12.16
CA PHE A 386 38.65 8.06 -13.10
C PHE A 386 37.27 7.89 -13.75
N ILE A 387 36.19 7.99 -12.96
CA ILE A 387 34.82 7.88 -13.49
C ILE A 387 34.50 9.07 -14.41
N ARG A 388 34.92 10.28 -14.03
CA ARG A 388 34.69 11.50 -14.82
C ARG A 388 35.44 11.46 -16.16
N ASN A 389 36.67 10.95 -16.19
CA ASN A 389 37.43 10.82 -17.44
C ASN A 389 36.90 9.71 -18.35
N ARG A 390 36.32 8.64 -17.80
CA ARG A 390 35.76 7.55 -18.59
C ARG A 390 34.46 7.96 -19.32
N ARG A 391 33.65 8.83 -18.71
CA ARG A 391 32.39 9.31 -19.32
C ARG A 391 32.58 10.23 -20.53
N LYS A 392 33.75 10.85 -20.69
CA LYS A 392 34.02 11.76 -21.82
C LYS A 392 34.45 11.07 -23.12
N LYS A 393 34.69 9.74 -23.13
CA LYS A 393 35.27 9.04 -24.29
C LYS A 393 34.32 8.10 -25.04
N ASN A 394 33.06 7.97 -24.60
CA ASN A 394 32.09 7.05 -25.22
C ASN A 394 30.91 7.80 -25.86
N THR A 395 31.19 8.73 -26.77
CA THR A 395 30.20 9.20 -27.74
C THR A 395 30.63 8.70 -29.10
N VAL A 396 30.17 7.50 -29.46
CA VAL A 396 30.39 6.93 -30.80
C VAL A 396 29.25 7.44 -31.70
N PRO A 397 29.53 8.10 -32.83
CA PRO A 397 28.50 8.51 -33.78
C PRO A 397 27.89 7.27 -34.45
N VAL A 398 26.56 7.17 -34.40
CA VAL A 398 25.80 6.10 -35.06
C VAL A 398 25.84 6.35 -36.57
N VAL A 399 26.61 5.52 -37.28
CA VAL A 399 26.62 5.47 -38.75
C VAL A 399 25.42 4.63 -39.20
N GLN A 400 24.48 5.24 -39.92
CA GLN A 400 23.39 4.55 -40.58
C GLN A 400 23.94 3.65 -41.70
N LYS A 401 23.60 2.36 -41.65
CA LYS A 401 23.97 1.39 -42.68
C LYS A 401 22.88 1.36 -43.77
N PRO A 402 23.22 1.43 -45.07
CA PRO A 402 22.24 1.30 -46.15
C PRO A 402 21.63 -0.09 -46.17
N VAL A 403 20.32 -0.15 -46.41
CA VAL A 403 19.56 -1.39 -46.63
C VAL A 403 19.76 -1.81 -48.09
N ASP A 404 20.33 -3.00 -48.27
CA ASP A 404 20.54 -3.62 -49.58
C ASP A 404 19.32 -4.52 -49.90
N THR A 405 18.59 -4.19 -50.96
CA THR A 405 17.45 -4.97 -51.46
C THR A 405 17.93 -5.96 -52.51
N GLY A 406 18.23 -7.19 -52.08
CA GLY A 406 18.54 -8.32 -52.97
C GLY A 406 17.48 -9.42 -52.85
N PHE A 407 16.69 -9.60 -53.90
CA PHE A 407 15.82 -10.77 -54.11
C PHE A 407 16.70 -12.01 -54.29
N GLN A 408 16.48 -13.07 -53.51
CA GLN A 408 17.06 -14.39 -53.74
C GLN A 408 15.97 -15.46 -53.87
N ASP A 409 16.13 -16.24 -54.93
CA ASP A 409 15.37 -17.37 -55.45
C ASP A 409 15.45 -18.60 -54.51
N PRO A 410 14.34 -19.25 -54.13
CA PRO A 410 14.36 -20.42 -53.26
C PRO A 410 14.31 -21.72 -54.08
N SER A 411 15.45 -22.18 -54.56
CA SER A 411 15.62 -23.59 -54.91
C SER A 411 17.06 -24.05 -54.69
N GLN A 412 17.34 -24.63 -53.51
CA GLN A 412 18.30 -25.73 -53.31
C GLN A 412 18.58 -25.99 -51.81
N TYR A 413 18.37 -27.25 -51.40
CA TYR A 413 18.97 -28.01 -50.27
C TYR A 413 18.89 -27.38 -48.85
N GLY A 414 18.73 -28.10 -47.75
CA GLY A 414 18.89 -29.52 -47.43
C GLY A 414 19.33 -29.60 -45.97
N GLN A 415 18.55 -30.29 -45.13
CA GLN A 415 18.85 -30.82 -43.78
C GLN A 415 19.93 -30.15 -42.90
N SER A 416 19.49 -29.42 -41.87
CA SER A 416 19.85 -29.66 -40.44
C SER A 416 19.23 -28.55 -39.58
N THR A 417 18.47 -28.90 -38.54
CA THR A 417 17.98 -27.90 -37.56
C THR A 417 18.44 -28.26 -36.14
N GLN A 418 19.50 -27.56 -35.73
CA GLN A 418 19.79 -27.19 -34.34
C GLN A 418 18.94 -25.96 -33.95
N MET A 419 18.60 -25.89 -32.66
CA MET A 419 18.33 -24.70 -31.83
C MET A 419 17.56 -23.51 -32.46
N MET A 420 16.28 -23.38 -32.11
CA MET A 420 15.54 -22.11 -32.27
C MET A 420 15.86 -21.16 -31.11
N GLN A 421 16.73 -20.18 -31.37
CA GLN A 421 16.76 -18.89 -30.69
C GLN A 421 15.95 -17.92 -31.55
N GLN A 422 14.69 -17.68 -31.16
CA GLN A 422 13.74 -16.93 -31.97
C GLN A 422 13.83 -15.42 -31.72
N ASN A 423 14.14 -14.73 -32.81
CA ASN A 423 14.26 -13.29 -33.00
C ASN A 423 12.87 -12.63 -32.93
N TYR A 424 12.60 -11.82 -31.90
CA TYR A 424 11.28 -11.20 -31.63
C TYR A 424 11.13 -9.66 -31.74
N PRO A 425 12.02 -8.85 -32.36
CA PRO A 425 11.77 -7.41 -32.41
C PRO A 425 10.95 -6.89 -33.61
N GLN A 426 10.66 -7.70 -34.65
CA GLN A 426 10.07 -7.15 -35.88
C GLN A 426 8.52 -7.16 -35.92
N GLN A 427 7.86 -8.07 -35.21
CA GLN A 427 6.39 -8.17 -35.25
C GLN A 427 5.69 -7.09 -34.40
N GLN A 428 6.36 -6.58 -33.36
CA GLN A 428 5.79 -5.55 -32.48
C GLN A 428 5.71 -4.18 -33.17
N GLN A 429 6.56 -3.92 -34.16
CA GLN A 429 6.59 -2.64 -34.86
C GLN A 429 5.45 -2.50 -35.90
N GLN A 430 4.99 -3.59 -36.50
CA GLN A 430 3.83 -3.57 -37.41
C GLN A 430 2.50 -3.36 -36.66
N LEU A 431 2.36 -3.90 -35.44
CA LEU A 431 1.15 -3.74 -34.64
C LEU A 431 0.96 -2.29 -34.16
N TYR A 432 2.07 -1.59 -33.89
CA TYR A 432 2.02 -0.18 -33.50
C TYR A 432 1.62 0.76 -34.64
N GLN A 433 1.95 0.40 -35.89
CA GLN A 433 1.61 1.22 -37.05
C GLN A 433 0.14 1.07 -37.46
N GLN A 434 -0.46 -0.11 -37.25
CA GLN A 434 -1.90 -0.32 -37.50
C GLN A 434 -2.80 0.46 -36.52
N GLN A 435 -2.36 0.61 -35.26
CA GLN A 435 -3.13 1.36 -34.26
C GLN A 435 -3.18 2.87 -34.57
N TYR A 436 -2.13 3.43 -35.18
CA TYR A 436 -2.09 4.85 -35.56
C TYR A 436 -3.02 5.19 -36.74
N GLN A 437 -3.23 4.28 -37.69
CA GLN A 437 -4.16 4.51 -38.80
C GLN A 437 -5.62 4.51 -38.33
N GLN A 438 -5.99 3.62 -37.41
CA GLN A 438 -7.37 3.54 -36.93
C GLN A 438 -7.79 4.77 -36.10
N GLN A 439 -6.83 5.44 -35.42
CA GLN A 439 -7.11 6.65 -34.66
C GLN A 439 -7.32 7.90 -35.54
N GLN A 440 -6.69 7.98 -36.71
CA GLN A 440 -6.94 9.09 -37.65
C GLN A 440 -8.32 9.01 -38.30
N GLU A 441 -8.81 7.81 -38.59
CA GLU A 441 -10.13 7.62 -39.22
C GLU A 441 -11.28 8.01 -38.27
N TYR A 442 -11.12 7.78 -36.97
CA TYR A 442 -12.11 8.16 -35.95
C TYR A 442 -12.20 9.68 -35.75
N GLN A 443 -11.08 10.41 -35.91
CA GLN A 443 -11.07 11.87 -35.79
C GLN A 443 -11.78 12.55 -36.96
N GLN A 444 -11.62 12.01 -38.18
CA GLN A 444 -12.26 12.56 -39.38
C GLN A 444 -13.78 12.34 -39.39
N GLN A 445 -14.28 11.26 -38.75
CA GLN A 445 -15.72 10.99 -38.67
C GLN A 445 -16.44 11.92 -37.67
N GLN A 446 -15.75 12.41 -36.63
CA GLN A 446 -16.33 13.37 -35.68
C GLN A 446 -16.51 14.78 -36.29
N GLU A 447 -15.58 15.23 -37.15
CA GLU A 447 -15.72 16.53 -37.83
C GLU A 447 -16.89 16.55 -38.83
N GLN A 448 -17.21 15.42 -39.48
CA GLN A 448 -18.40 15.35 -40.35
C GLN A 448 -19.73 15.40 -39.58
N GLN A 449 -19.80 14.86 -38.36
CA GLN A 449 -21.03 14.94 -37.56
C GLN A 449 -21.29 16.35 -37.01
N GLN A 450 -20.25 17.13 -36.67
CA GLN A 450 -20.46 18.51 -36.21
C GLN A 450 -20.95 19.45 -37.33
N GLN A 451 -20.57 19.22 -38.60
CA GLN A 451 -21.09 20.04 -39.70
C GLN A 451 -22.57 19.78 -40.00
N GLN A 452 -23.13 18.60 -39.71
CA GLN A 452 -24.55 18.32 -39.96
C GLN A 452 -25.49 18.92 -38.90
N GLN A 453 -25.03 19.23 -37.70
CA GLN A 453 -25.88 19.87 -36.68
C GLN A 453 -25.98 21.40 -36.82
N ALA A 454 -25.15 22.03 -37.64
CA ALA A 454 -25.18 23.48 -37.87
C ALA A 454 -26.22 23.93 -38.90
N TYR A 455 -26.95 23.01 -39.56
CA TYR A 455 -27.92 23.35 -40.60
C TYR A 455 -29.31 22.76 -40.31
N ASN A 456 -30.03 23.37 -39.37
CA ASN A 456 -31.48 23.17 -39.27
C ASN A 456 -32.21 24.53 -39.19
N PRO A 457 -32.51 25.16 -40.35
CA PRO A 457 -33.34 26.35 -40.40
C PRO A 457 -34.79 25.91 -40.54
N ASN A 458 -35.48 25.71 -39.41
CA ASN A 458 -36.92 25.98 -39.23
C ASN A 458 -37.45 25.23 -38.02
N GLN A 459 -37.88 25.97 -37.00
CA GLN A 459 -39.15 25.73 -36.31
C GLN A 459 -39.47 26.89 -35.33
N GLN A 460 -40.37 27.78 -35.76
CA GLN A 460 -41.36 28.40 -34.86
C GLN A 460 -42.57 27.46 -34.82
N PRO A 461 -43.25 27.30 -33.67
CA PRO A 461 -44.49 28.07 -33.51
C PRO A 461 -44.79 28.57 -32.09
N GLN A 462 -45.72 29.52 -32.09
CA GLN A 462 -46.26 30.32 -30.99
C GLN A 462 -46.95 29.48 -29.90
N SER A 463 -46.86 29.95 -28.65
CA SER A 463 -47.75 29.54 -27.55
C SER A 463 -48.58 30.73 -27.05
N PRO A 464 -49.83 30.50 -26.58
CA PRO A 464 -50.75 31.56 -26.18
C PRO A 464 -50.39 32.18 -24.84
N TYR A 465 -50.62 33.49 -24.75
CA TYR A 465 -50.40 34.37 -23.61
C TYR A 465 -51.44 34.11 -22.50
N ASP A 466 -50.96 33.74 -21.31
CA ASP A 466 -51.74 33.64 -20.06
C ASP A 466 -51.58 34.95 -19.25
N PRO A 467 -52.65 35.74 -19.04
CA PRO A 467 -52.56 37.02 -18.37
C PRO A 467 -52.92 36.91 -16.89
N ASN A 468 -52.10 36.25 -16.08
CA ASN A 468 -52.17 36.40 -14.62
C ASN A 468 -50.93 35.81 -13.91
N HIS A 469 -49.82 36.54 -13.86
CA HIS A 469 -48.91 36.47 -12.71
C HIS A 469 -48.12 37.77 -12.56
N ALA A 470 -48.26 38.37 -11.38
CA ALA A 470 -47.71 39.64 -10.97
C ALA A 470 -46.26 39.51 -10.45
N PHE A 471 -45.45 40.51 -10.83
CA PHE A 471 -44.32 41.09 -10.09
C PHE A 471 -43.32 40.18 -9.36
N ALA A 472 -42.16 39.97 -9.98
CA ALA A 472 -40.85 40.11 -9.32
C ALA A 472 -39.81 40.56 -10.34
N GLN A 473 -39.08 41.62 -10.00
CA GLN A 473 -38.07 42.28 -10.83
C GLN A 473 -36.90 41.34 -11.16
N GLN A 474 -36.50 41.28 -12.43
CA GLN A 474 -35.16 40.83 -12.81
C GLN A 474 -34.42 41.93 -13.57
N VAL A 475 -33.22 42.18 -13.07
CA VAL A 475 -32.23 43.13 -13.54
C VAL A 475 -31.64 42.63 -14.86
N TYR A 476 -31.70 43.51 -15.86
CA TYR A 476 -31.14 43.33 -17.20
C TYR A 476 -29.60 43.25 -17.11
N SER A 477 -28.99 42.18 -17.64
CA SER A 477 -27.55 42.11 -17.89
C SER A 477 -27.32 41.96 -19.40
N PRO A 478 -26.39 42.72 -20.01
CA PRO A 478 -26.16 42.69 -21.44
C PRO A 478 -25.43 41.42 -21.88
N ILE A 479 -25.85 40.95 -23.06
CA ILE A 479 -25.32 39.80 -23.81
C ILE A 479 -23.81 40.01 -24.07
N GLN A 480 -22.96 39.14 -23.52
CA GLN A 480 -21.56 39.03 -23.91
C GLN A 480 -21.42 38.14 -25.14
N GLN A 481 -20.64 38.63 -26.11
CA GLN A 481 -20.24 37.92 -27.32
C GLN A 481 -19.52 36.60 -26.97
N PRO A 482 -19.66 35.54 -27.79
CA PRO A 482 -18.88 34.32 -27.60
C PRO A 482 -17.40 34.61 -27.89
N GLN A 483 -16.59 34.67 -26.83
CA GLN A 483 -15.14 34.63 -26.95
C GLN A 483 -14.70 33.24 -27.37
N GLN A 484 -13.86 33.18 -28.39
CA GLN A 484 -13.19 31.98 -28.87
C GLN A 484 -12.42 31.30 -27.72
N PRO A 485 -12.38 29.96 -27.66
CA PRO A 485 -11.59 29.26 -26.67
C PRO A 485 -10.11 29.56 -26.88
N GLN A 486 -9.53 30.33 -25.96
CA GLN A 486 -8.08 30.46 -25.83
C GLN A 486 -7.55 29.13 -25.29
N LEU A 487 -6.78 28.43 -26.13
CA LEU A 487 -5.97 27.29 -25.74
C LEU A 487 -5.00 27.71 -24.62
N PHE A 488 -5.31 27.29 -23.40
CA PHE A 488 -4.39 27.41 -22.26
C PHE A 488 -3.36 26.27 -22.33
N THR A 489 -2.30 26.46 -23.10
CA THR A 489 -1.10 25.63 -23.00
C THR A 489 -0.27 26.09 -21.81
N GLY A 490 -0.68 25.69 -20.61
CA GLY A 490 -0.01 26.00 -19.36
C GLY A 490 0.29 24.74 -18.56
N GLN A 491 1.02 23.78 -19.15
CA GLN A 491 1.62 22.71 -18.34
C GLN A 491 2.81 23.29 -17.57
N HIS A 492 2.57 23.66 -16.31
CA HIS A 492 3.65 23.76 -15.34
C HIS A 492 4.18 22.34 -15.09
N GLN A 493 5.20 21.95 -15.85
CA GLN A 493 6.01 20.78 -15.51
C GLN A 493 6.71 21.07 -14.17
N HIS A 494 6.15 20.56 -13.08
CA HIS A 494 6.89 20.41 -11.84
C HIS A 494 7.94 19.33 -12.08
N VAL A 495 9.12 19.75 -12.53
CA VAL A 495 10.29 18.88 -12.63
C VAL A 495 10.65 18.44 -11.21
N TYR A 496 10.28 17.21 -10.88
CA TYR A 496 10.80 16.52 -9.71
C TYR A 496 12.32 16.44 -9.86
N THR A 497 13.03 17.31 -9.16
CA THR A 497 14.48 17.24 -9.05
C THR A 497 14.75 16.48 -7.76
N PRO A 498 15.25 15.22 -7.83
CA PRO A 498 15.57 14.47 -6.62
C PRO A 498 16.57 15.30 -5.77
N PRO A 499 16.47 15.25 -4.42
CA PRO A 499 17.33 16.04 -3.56
C PRO A 499 18.80 15.71 -3.83
N THR A 500 19.52 16.65 -4.42
CA THR A 500 20.99 16.65 -4.43
C THR A 500 21.45 16.65 -2.98
N LEU A 501 22.25 15.65 -2.59
CA LEU A 501 22.95 15.59 -1.32
C LEU A 501 23.82 16.84 -1.16
N ILE A 502 23.29 17.88 -0.51
CA ILE A 502 24.08 19.01 -0.03
C ILE A 502 24.69 18.55 1.29
N THR A 503 26.00 18.32 1.32
CA THR A 503 26.78 18.19 2.56
C THR A 503 26.70 19.51 3.32
N GLN A 504 25.80 19.60 4.29
CA GLN A 504 25.67 20.74 5.17
C GLN A 504 26.77 20.67 6.26
N PRO A 505 27.63 21.69 6.44
CA PRO A 505 28.63 21.70 7.50
C PRO A 505 27.95 21.79 8.86
N SER A 506 28.25 20.84 9.75
CA SER A 506 27.70 20.76 11.10
C SER A 506 28.06 22.00 11.95
N PRO A 507 27.10 22.67 12.60
CA PRO A 507 27.42 23.64 13.63
C PRO A 507 27.87 22.93 14.91
N LEU A 508 28.96 23.43 15.50
CA LEU A 508 29.54 23.00 16.76
C LEU A 508 28.52 23.15 17.90
N LEU A 509 28.17 22.04 18.54
CA LEU A 509 27.35 21.99 19.76
C LEU A 509 28.19 22.36 20.99
N SER A 510 27.77 23.40 21.70
CA SER A 510 28.20 23.72 23.06
C SER A 510 27.61 22.72 24.07
N SER A 511 28.45 22.29 25.02
CA SER A 511 28.13 21.27 26.03
C SER A 511 27.05 21.71 27.02
N PRO A 512 26.12 20.82 27.44
CA PRO A 512 25.17 21.12 28.50
C PRO A 512 25.79 20.90 29.91
N VAL A 513 25.42 21.81 30.81
CA VAL A 513 25.72 21.80 32.25
C VAL A 513 24.95 20.66 32.94
N ILE A 514 25.67 19.81 33.68
CA ILE A 514 25.12 18.70 34.47
C ILE A 514 24.58 19.25 35.80
N PHE A 515 23.28 19.08 36.05
CA PHE A 515 22.68 19.25 37.37
C PHE A 515 22.80 17.94 38.17
N GLN A 516 23.50 17.99 39.31
CA GLN A 516 23.52 16.93 40.32
C GLN A 516 22.23 16.95 41.15
N VAL A 517 21.52 15.82 41.18
CA VAL A 517 20.38 15.60 42.10
C VAL A 517 20.92 14.99 43.39
N HIS A 518 20.75 15.70 44.51
CA HIS A 518 20.99 15.20 45.86
C HIS A 518 19.91 14.20 46.25
N SER A 519 20.32 13.04 46.77
CA SER A 519 19.44 12.07 47.44
C SER A 519 19.48 12.31 48.95
N PRO A 520 18.34 12.30 49.67
CA PRO A 520 18.35 12.01 51.08
C PRO A 520 17.81 10.59 51.33
N SER A 521 18.68 9.80 51.95
CA SER A 521 18.37 8.59 52.70
C SER A 521 17.39 8.87 53.84
N LEU A 522 16.42 7.98 54.08
CA LEU A 522 15.90 7.73 55.42
C LEU A 522 15.43 6.27 55.55
N SER A 523 15.78 5.73 56.70
CA SER A 523 15.80 4.33 57.09
C SER A 523 14.65 3.97 58.04
N GLN A 524 14.23 2.70 57.96
CA GLN A 524 13.60 1.86 59.02
C GLN A 524 12.20 2.22 59.53
N SER A 525 11.28 1.24 59.50
CA SER A 525 10.90 0.48 60.71
C SER A 525 9.69 -0.43 60.47
N VAL A 526 9.70 -1.56 61.18
CA VAL A 526 8.80 -2.71 61.18
C VAL A 526 7.42 -2.38 61.79
N GLY A 527 6.36 -3.06 61.32
CA GLY A 527 5.12 -3.23 62.09
C GLY A 527 3.87 -3.61 61.26
N SER A 528 3.50 -4.89 61.25
CA SER A 528 2.09 -5.33 61.11
C SER A 528 1.33 -4.99 62.41
N PRO A 529 -0.02 -4.80 62.45
CA PRO A 529 -1.00 -5.85 62.11
C PRO A 529 -2.42 -5.40 61.64
N ALA A 530 -3.23 -6.44 61.33
CA ALA A 530 -4.67 -6.62 61.58
C ALA A 530 -5.77 -5.84 60.80
N ASN A 531 -6.58 -6.66 60.12
CA ASN A 531 -8.04 -6.62 59.93
C ASN A 531 -8.85 -5.45 60.50
N SER A 532 -9.72 -4.88 59.65
CA SER A 532 -11.15 -4.69 60.00
C SER A 532 -12.01 -4.52 58.75
N HIS A 533 -13.10 -5.29 58.70
CA HIS A 533 -14.25 -5.12 57.83
C HIS A 533 -14.89 -3.73 57.98
N THR A 534 -15.45 -3.20 56.89
CA THR A 534 -16.73 -2.46 56.97
C THR A 534 -17.50 -2.50 55.64
N HIS A 535 -18.77 -2.83 55.78
CA HIS A 535 -19.83 -2.75 54.78
C HIS A 535 -20.05 -1.33 54.26
N SER A 536 -20.43 -1.21 52.99
CA SER A 536 -21.17 -0.03 52.51
C SER A 536 -22.49 -0.48 51.87
N HIS A 537 -23.53 0.24 52.28
CA HIS A 537 -24.94 -0.05 52.10
C HIS A 537 -25.44 0.26 50.68
N ALA A 538 -26.41 -0.55 50.25
CA ALA A 538 -27.30 -0.27 49.14
C ALA A 538 -28.22 0.92 49.47
N VAL A 539 -28.39 1.84 48.51
CA VAL A 539 -29.48 2.82 48.51
C VAL A 539 -30.41 2.46 47.37
N SER A 540 -31.63 2.07 47.78
CA SER A 540 -32.81 1.92 46.95
C SER A 540 -33.43 3.31 46.72
N SER A 541 -33.76 3.65 45.48
CA SER A 541 -34.75 4.67 45.17
C SER A 541 -35.73 4.14 44.13
N THR A 542 -36.94 3.86 44.60
CA THR A 542 -38.17 3.64 43.85
C THR A 542 -38.63 4.92 43.14
N GLY A 543 -39.21 4.80 41.94
CA GLY A 543 -40.08 5.86 41.42
C GLY A 543 -40.43 5.82 39.94
N ALA A 544 -41.67 5.40 39.67
CA ALA A 544 -42.57 5.79 38.56
C ALA A 544 -42.40 5.15 37.16
N GLU A 545 -43.32 4.23 36.90
CA GLU A 545 -43.84 3.80 35.60
C GLU A 545 -44.53 4.95 34.84
N TYR A 546 -44.32 5.01 33.52
CA TYR A 546 -45.32 5.46 32.55
C TYR A 546 -45.16 4.64 31.25
N PRO A 547 -46.25 4.20 30.60
CA PRO A 547 -46.20 3.40 29.39
C PRO A 547 -46.15 4.29 28.14
N THR A 548 -45.28 3.98 27.19
CA THR A 548 -45.40 4.50 25.82
C THR A 548 -45.32 3.35 24.82
N SER A 549 -46.40 3.20 24.05
CA SER A 549 -46.57 2.24 22.96
C SER A 549 -45.65 2.56 21.77
N PRO A 550 -45.20 1.55 20.99
CA PRO A 550 -44.35 1.78 19.84
C PRO A 550 -45.18 2.20 18.61
N THR A 551 -44.86 3.35 18.03
CA THR A 551 -45.34 3.74 16.69
C THR A 551 -44.37 3.22 15.63
N SER A 552 -44.80 2.19 14.91
CA SER A 552 -44.16 1.69 13.70
C SER A 552 -44.21 2.77 12.61
N THR A 553 -43.05 3.29 12.22
CA THR A 553 -42.91 4.07 10.97
C THR A 553 -42.02 3.29 10.02
N THR A 554 -42.64 2.75 8.98
CA THR A 554 -42.02 2.20 7.79
C THR A 554 -41.41 3.33 6.96
N PRO A 555 -40.10 3.33 6.66
CA PRO A 555 -39.59 4.17 5.60
C PRO A 555 -39.83 3.48 4.24
N MET A 556 -40.62 4.13 3.40
CA MET A 556 -40.66 3.84 1.96
C MET A 556 -39.27 4.13 1.36
N THR A 557 -38.58 3.08 0.92
CA THR A 557 -37.41 3.19 0.04
C THR A 557 -37.89 3.52 -1.37
N SER A 558 -37.61 4.74 -1.83
CA SER A 558 -37.65 5.10 -3.24
C SER A 558 -36.47 4.41 -3.96
N HIS A 559 -36.80 3.55 -4.92
CA HIS A 559 -35.83 2.95 -5.82
C HIS A 559 -35.30 4.02 -6.79
N LEU A 560 -34.06 4.44 -6.61
CA LEU A 560 -33.27 5.10 -7.66
C LEU A 560 -32.48 4.02 -8.40
N ASN A 561 -32.90 3.72 -9.63
CA ASN A 561 -32.17 2.87 -10.56
C ASN A 561 -30.91 3.62 -11.03
N PHE A 562 -29.75 3.22 -10.50
CA PHE A 562 -28.48 3.48 -11.17
C PHE A 562 -28.18 2.32 -12.12
N HIS A 563 -28.07 2.62 -13.41
CA HIS A 563 -27.45 1.71 -14.37
C HIS A 563 -25.95 1.63 -14.07
N SER A 564 -25.57 0.76 -13.13
CA SER A 564 -24.28 0.08 -13.26
C SER A 564 -24.49 -1.04 -14.26
N SER A 565 -23.86 -0.94 -15.42
CA SER A 565 -23.83 -2.04 -16.39
C SER A 565 -22.97 -3.16 -15.80
N ALA A 566 -23.53 -3.92 -14.87
CA ALA A 566 -23.05 -5.25 -14.56
C ALA A 566 -23.31 -6.08 -15.81
N LEU A 567 -22.29 -6.25 -16.64
CA LEU A 567 -22.32 -7.26 -17.70
C LEU A 567 -22.63 -8.59 -17.03
N ASN A 568 -23.73 -9.21 -17.44
CA ASN A 568 -24.13 -10.53 -16.99
C ASN A 568 -22.99 -11.50 -17.36
N LEU A 569 -22.59 -12.36 -16.41
CA LEU A 569 -21.49 -13.30 -16.60
C LEU A 569 -21.79 -14.30 -17.74
N ASP A 570 -23.07 -14.48 -18.07
CA ASP A 570 -23.54 -15.33 -19.17
C ASP A 570 -23.15 -14.77 -20.55
N ASP A 571 -23.08 -13.44 -20.73
CA ASP A 571 -22.70 -12.82 -22.02
C ASP A 571 -21.20 -12.96 -22.33
N ILE A 572 -20.38 -13.29 -21.33
CA ILE A 572 -18.94 -13.52 -21.51
C ILE A 572 -18.64 -14.98 -21.93
N GLN A 573 -19.57 -15.92 -21.70
CA GLN A 573 -19.37 -17.32 -22.10
C GLN A 573 -19.52 -17.56 -23.60
N GLU A 574 -20.27 -16.73 -24.34
CA GLU A 574 -20.38 -16.88 -25.81
C GLU A 574 -19.11 -16.47 -26.58
N LEU A 575 -18.24 -15.65 -25.97
CA LEU A 575 -17.00 -15.18 -26.60
C LEU A 575 -15.81 -16.15 -26.48
N TYR A 576 -15.99 -17.29 -25.78
CA TYR A 576 -14.98 -18.34 -25.64
C TYR A 576 -15.53 -19.70 -26.12
N LYS A 577 -15.87 -19.81 -27.40
CA LYS A 577 -15.90 -21.13 -28.06
C LYS A 577 -14.47 -21.55 -28.40
N PRO A 578 -13.93 -22.66 -27.87
CA PRO A 578 -12.66 -23.18 -28.35
C PRO A 578 -12.78 -23.52 -29.85
N PRO A 579 -11.72 -23.30 -30.65
CA PRO A 579 -11.74 -23.68 -32.05
C PRO A 579 -12.01 -25.20 -32.18
N PRO A 580 -12.73 -25.63 -33.23
CA PRO A 580 -13.03 -27.04 -33.42
C PRO A 580 -11.74 -27.85 -33.46
N SER A 581 -11.72 -28.94 -32.69
CA SER A 581 -10.64 -29.92 -32.70
C SER A 581 -10.42 -30.42 -34.13
N ASN A 582 -9.20 -30.21 -34.62
CA ASN A 582 -8.72 -30.69 -35.92
C ASN A 582 -8.99 -32.21 -36.04
N PRO A 583 -9.62 -32.71 -37.12
CA PRO A 583 -9.92 -34.13 -37.24
C PRO A 583 -8.64 -34.97 -37.21
N GLN A 584 -8.66 -36.00 -36.37
CA GLN A 584 -7.58 -36.95 -36.19
C GLN A 584 -7.14 -37.55 -37.53
N TYR A 585 -5.83 -37.47 -37.78
CA TYR A 585 -5.18 -38.23 -38.83
C TYR A 585 -5.16 -39.71 -38.41
N ILE A 586 -5.96 -40.53 -39.09
CA ILE A 586 -5.94 -41.99 -38.95
C ILE A 586 -4.83 -42.52 -39.88
N PRO A 587 -3.77 -43.17 -39.39
CA PRO A 587 -2.83 -43.87 -40.25
C PRO A 587 -3.55 -45.08 -40.85
N GLY A 588 -3.56 -45.17 -42.18
CA GLY A 588 -4.12 -46.31 -42.90
C GLY A 588 -3.36 -47.63 -42.61
N PRO A 589 -4.03 -48.78 -42.80
CA PRO A 589 -3.44 -50.09 -42.51
C PRO A 589 -2.31 -50.40 -43.49
N SER A 590 -1.19 -50.87 -42.93
CA SER A 590 -0.10 -51.49 -43.68
C SER A 590 -0.57 -52.80 -44.32
N ASP A 591 -0.36 -52.93 -45.62
CA ASP A 591 -0.68 -54.11 -46.41
C ASP A 591 -0.12 -55.42 -45.82
N LYS A 592 -1.03 -56.36 -45.58
CA LYS A 592 -0.88 -57.79 -45.88
C LYS A 592 -2.22 -58.38 -46.31
#